data_AF-A0A924QQE3-F1
#
_entry.id   AF-A0A924QQE3-F1
#
_cell.length_a   1.000
_cell.length_b   1.000
_cell.length_c   1.000
_cell.angle_alpha   90.00
_cell.angle_beta   90.00
_cell.angle_gamma   90.00
#
_symmetry.space_group_name_H-M   'P 1'
#
loop_
_entity.id
_entity.type
_entity.pdbx_description
1 polymer ?
#
loop_
_entity_poly.entity_id
_entity_poly.type
_entity_poly.pdbx_seq_one_letter_code
_entity_poly.pdbx_strand_id
1 'polypeptide(L)'
;MNKSNKILVLKPVFESKKSITLLLGFSIICSSLFATQIILTNPSSFARNKEVITIKRIAFGNAKANLFPSVKKHNKTLVTQIIDTNNDGIWDELLIEISLAANSKDTLDITWSAKQETAFPTFANVQLSLRSDTNIPSSEIYQTQRRRGFAQNIAKPYYQMEGPGIENDKVAFRTFFDFRNGKDIYGKIVDMPVLEKVGVGSSWHEMQPWGKDILKVG
;
A
#
# COMPACT_ATOMS: atom_id res chain seq x y z
N MET A 1 9.29 -31.72 9.58
CA MET A 1 9.81 -30.34 9.69
C MET A 1 8.89 -29.41 8.91
N ASN A 2 8.11 -28.59 9.61
CA ASN A 2 7.14 -27.69 9.00
C ASN A 2 7.91 -26.48 8.43
N LYS A 3 8.39 -26.55 7.19
CA LYS A 3 9.04 -25.40 6.54
C LYS A 3 7.96 -24.34 6.35
N SER A 4 8.13 -23.18 6.99
CA SER A 4 7.23 -22.05 6.84
C SER A 4 7.12 -21.66 5.37
N ASN A 5 5.90 -21.69 4.81
CA ASN A 5 5.60 -21.19 3.47
C ASN A 5 5.47 -19.66 3.45
N LYS A 6 6.35 -18.94 4.14
CA LYS A 6 6.39 -17.48 4.16
C LYS A 6 7.80 -16.99 3.89
N ILE A 7 7.93 -15.76 3.41
CA ILE A 7 9.23 -15.08 3.39
C ILE A 7 9.72 -14.95 4.84
N LEU A 8 10.95 -15.36 5.08
CA LEU A 8 11.59 -15.29 6.39
C LEU A 8 12.63 -14.16 6.41
N VAL A 9 12.65 -13.40 7.51
CA VAL A 9 13.67 -12.40 7.82
C VAL A 9 14.75 -13.09 8.63
N LEU A 10 15.93 -13.29 8.05
CA LEU A 10 16.95 -14.18 8.64
C LEU A 10 17.82 -13.50 9.68
N LYS A 11 18.26 -12.26 9.44
CA LYS A 11 18.95 -11.41 10.42
C LYS A 11 19.25 -10.03 9.81
N PRO A 12 19.20 -8.96 10.62
CA PRO A 12 19.71 -7.65 10.25
C PRO A 12 21.24 -7.61 10.41
N VAL A 13 21.91 -6.89 9.53
CA VAL A 13 23.33 -6.56 9.64
C VAL A 13 23.45 -5.15 10.18
N PHE A 14 24.29 -4.96 11.20
CA PHE A 14 24.51 -3.68 11.87
C PHE A 14 25.94 -3.20 11.62
N GLU A 15 26.12 -1.96 11.16
CA GLU A 15 27.45 -1.36 11.01
C GLU A 15 27.84 -0.53 12.23
N SER A 16 28.95 -0.86 12.88
CA SER A 16 29.59 0.02 13.85
C SER A 16 30.53 0.98 13.12
N LYS A 17 30.23 2.28 13.10
CA LYS A 17 31.27 3.28 12.74
C LYS A 17 32.35 3.26 13.81
N LYS A 18 33.49 2.64 13.52
CA LYS A 18 34.69 2.75 14.36
C LYS A 18 35.36 4.08 14.06
N SER A 19 35.08 5.13 14.84
CA SER A 19 35.95 6.30 14.88
C SER A 19 37.22 5.93 15.63
N ILE A 20 38.35 5.90 14.92
CA ILE A 20 39.67 5.84 15.54
C ILE A 20 39.95 7.23 16.10
N THR A 21 39.67 7.43 17.38
CA THR A 21 40.10 8.62 18.13
C THR A 21 41.11 8.16 19.18
N LEU A 22 42.38 8.46 18.93
CA LEU A 22 43.48 8.26 19.85
C LEU A 22 43.51 9.44 20.84
N LEU A 23 42.98 9.29 22.06
CA LEU A 23 43.59 9.72 23.33
C LEU A 23 42.64 9.56 24.53
N LEU A 24 43.26 9.31 25.69
CA LEU A 24 42.72 9.02 27.02
C LEU A 24 41.50 9.86 27.44
N GLY A 25 40.41 9.19 27.74
CA GLY A 25 39.25 9.74 28.43
C GLY A 25 38.09 8.77 28.30
N PHE A 26 37.54 8.32 29.42
CA PHE A 26 36.45 7.34 29.51
C PHE A 26 35.18 7.92 28.87
N SER A 27 35.08 7.85 27.55
CA SER A 27 33.86 8.19 26.81
C SER A 27 33.15 6.87 26.50
N ILE A 28 32.03 6.63 27.19
CA ILE A 28 31.12 5.55 26.85
C ILE A 28 30.52 5.92 25.50
N ILE A 29 31.16 5.47 24.41
CA ILE A 29 30.63 5.60 23.06
C ILE A 29 29.47 4.62 22.95
N CYS A 30 28.26 5.07 23.29
CA CYS A 30 27.03 4.39 22.93
C CYS A 30 26.80 4.62 21.43
N SER A 31 27.45 3.83 20.58
CA SER A 31 27.13 3.78 19.16
C SER A 31 25.77 3.09 19.02
N SER A 32 24.72 3.88 18.78
CA SER A 32 23.41 3.34 18.39
C SER A 32 23.55 2.67 17.03
N LEU A 33 23.73 1.35 17.04
CA LEU A 33 23.78 0.50 15.86
C LEU A 33 22.38 0.41 15.25
N PHE A 34 22.21 0.96 14.05
CA PHE A 34 21.02 0.72 13.23
C PHE A 34 21.33 -0.37 12.20
N ALA A 35 20.31 -1.15 11.83
CA ALA A 35 20.45 -2.11 10.76
C ALA A 35 20.72 -1.36 9.44
N THR A 36 21.78 -1.74 8.73
CA THR A 36 22.10 -1.24 7.39
C THR A 36 21.65 -2.21 6.31
N GLN A 37 21.46 -3.49 6.66
CA GLN A 37 20.93 -4.50 5.74
C GLN A 37 20.00 -5.48 6.42
N ILE A 38 19.09 -6.07 5.65
CA ILE A 38 18.25 -7.21 6.05
C ILE A 38 18.33 -8.31 4.99
N ILE A 39 18.54 -9.55 5.44
CA ILE A 39 18.51 -10.72 4.55
C ILE A 39 17.13 -11.37 4.60
N LEU A 40 16.52 -11.52 3.43
CA LEU A 40 15.27 -12.25 3.24
C LEU A 40 15.52 -13.62 2.61
N THR A 41 14.61 -14.56 2.86
CA THR A 41 14.65 -15.89 2.25
C THR A 41 13.24 -16.33 1.88
N ASN A 42 13.08 -16.80 0.66
CA ASN A 42 11.90 -17.55 0.22
C ASN A 42 12.23 -19.05 0.20
N PRO A 43 11.81 -19.83 1.22
CA PRO A 43 12.10 -21.26 1.28
C PRO A 43 11.12 -22.10 0.44
N SER A 44 10.09 -21.52 -0.19
CA SER A 44 9.13 -22.28 -0.98
C SER A 44 9.65 -22.62 -2.36
N SER A 45 9.12 -23.70 -2.93
CA SER A 45 9.39 -24.16 -4.29
C SER A 45 8.75 -23.31 -5.39
N PHE A 46 8.00 -22.26 -5.02
CA PHE A 46 7.40 -21.30 -5.93
C PHE A 46 7.87 -19.88 -5.65
N ALA A 47 7.89 -19.06 -6.70
CA ALA A 47 8.18 -17.64 -6.63
C ALA A 47 7.06 -16.87 -5.93
N ARG A 48 7.44 -15.82 -5.20
CA ARG A 48 6.55 -14.89 -4.53
C ARG A 48 6.67 -13.56 -5.23
N ASN A 49 5.58 -13.14 -5.88
CA ASN A 49 5.56 -11.93 -6.69
C ASN A 49 4.72 -10.86 -5.98
N LYS A 50 5.32 -9.69 -5.74
CA LYS A 50 4.68 -8.55 -5.06
C LYS A 50 4.03 -8.95 -3.72
N GLU A 51 4.70 -9.79 -2.94
CA GLU A 51 4.21 -10.17 -1.61
C GLU A 51 4.53 -9.03 -0.63
N VAL A 52 3.53 -8.63 0.16
CA VAL A 52 3.73 -7.69 1.25
C VAL A 52 4.18 -8.45 2.48
N ILE A 53 5.36 -8.10 2.99
CA ILE A 53 5.90 -8.64 4.24
C ILE A 53 5.91 -7.57 5.32
N THR A 54 5.85 -8.01 6.57
CA THR A 54 5.93 -7.14 7.74
C THR A 54 7.23 -7.39 8.48
N ILE A 55 7.98 -6.33 8.75
CA ILE A 55 9.18 -6.37 9.61
C ILE A 55 8.93 -5.50 10.82
N LYS A 56 8.94 -6.10 12.02
CA LYS A 56 8.81 -5.35 13.27
C LYS A 56 10.01 -4.43 13.47
N ARG A 57 9.77 -3.23 14.00
CA ARG A 57 10.79 -2.23 14.27
C ARG A 57 11.96 -2.76 15.09
N ILE A 58 11.68 -3.62 16.07
CA ILE A 58 12.70 -4.24 16.92
C ILE A 58 13.76 -5.01 16.12
N ALA A 59 13.42 -5.52 14.93
CA ALA A 59 14.39 -6.16 14.06
C ALA A 59 15.45 -5.17 13.54
N PHE A 60 15.17 -3.86 13.50
CA PHE A 60 16.13 -2.85 13.05
C PHE A 60 17.08 -2.36 14.15
N GLY A 61 17.04 -2.97 15.34
CA GLY A 61 17.79 -2.56 16.52
C GLY A 61 17.21 -1.31 17.18
N ASN A 62 18.07 -0.50 17.80
CA ASN A 62 17.67 0.71 18.53
C ASN A 62 17.37 1.90 17.59
N ALA A 63 16.61 1.66 16.50
CA ALA A 63 16.14 2.69 15.57
C ALA A 63 15.49 3.85 16.33
N LYS A 64 15.97 5.08 16.10
CA LYS A 64 15.43 6.29 16.73
C LYS A 64 13.99 6.52 16.25
N ALA A 65 13.12 6.98 17.14
CA ALA A 65 11.70 7.21 16.86
C ALA A 65 11.43 8.15 15.68
N ASN A 66 12.32 9.10 15.44
CA ASN A 66 12.23 10.09 14.37
C ASN A 66 12.98 9.70 13.09
N LEU A 67 13.44 8.45 12.97
CA LEU A 67 14.09 7.95 11.76
C LEU A 67 13.21 6.92 11.06
N PHE A 68 13.15 7.07 9.74
CA PHE A 68 12.38 6.22 8.84
C PHE A 68 13.33 5.46 7.91
N PRO A 69 13.11 4.15 7.74
CA PRO A 69 13.90 3.35 6.81
C PRO A 69 13.45 3.60 5.36
N SER A 70 14.39 3.87 4.47
CA SER A 70 14.24 3.70 3.03
C SER A 70 14.92 2.38 2.64
N VAL A 71 14.19 1.54 1.93
CA VAL A 71 14.60 0.15 1.64
C VAL A 71 14.87 0.01 0.16
N LYS A 72 16.06 -0.51 -0.17
CA LYS A 72 16.46 -0.80 -1.54
C LYS A 72 16.77 -2.27 -1.71
N LYS A 73 16.48 -2.76 -2.92
CA LYS A 73 16.88 -4.07 -3.41
C LYS A 73 17.57 -3.88 -4.74
N HIS A 74 18.86 -4.23 -4.83
CA HIS A 74 19.65 -4.04 -6.05
C HIS A 74 19.55 -2.60 -6.61
N ASN A 75 19.76 -1.59 -5.76
CA ASN A 75 19.62 -0.16 -6.04
C ASN A 75 18.21 0.34 -6.43
N LYS A 76 17.20 -0.52 -6.50
CA LYS A 76 15.81 -0.13 -6.70
C LYS A 76 15.12 0.08 -5.35
N THR A 77 14.56 1.27 -5.13
CA THR A 77 13.72 1.54 -3.95
C THR A 77 12.47 0.65 -3.99
N LEU A 78 12.15 0.03 -2.85
CA LEU A 78 10.94 -0.75 -2.65
C LEU A 78 9.81 0.11 -2.11
N VAL A 79 8.58 -0.25 -2.43
CA VAL A 79 7.38 0.34 -1.81
C VAL A 79 7.34 -0.10 -0.36
N THR A 80 7.27 0.88 0.54
CA THR A 80 7.21 0.64 1.98
C THR A 80 6.13 1.50 2.64
N GLN A 81 5.62 1.00 3.76
CA GLN A 81 4.69 1.73 4.60
C GLN A 81 5.01 1.46 6.06
N ILE A 82 5.18 2.51 6.85
CA ILE A 82 5.27 2.38 8.31
C ILE A 82 3.88 2.29 8.91
N ILE A 83 3.75 1.47 9.94
CA ILE A 83 2.52 1.27 10.69
C ILE A 83 2.80 1.61 12.15
N ASP A 84 2.02 2.54 12.68
CA ASP A 84 1.88 2.81 14.11
C ASP A 84 0.62 2.07 14.57
N THR A 85 0.80 0.99 15.33
CA THR A 85 -0.29 0.08 15.71
C THR A 85 -0.97 0.49 17.01
N ASN A 86 -0.31 1.34 17.82
CA ASN A 86 -0.82 1.81 19.11
C ASN A 86 -1.17 3.31 19.11
N ASN A 87 -0.91 4.01 18.00
CA ASN A 87 -1.17 5.43 17.77
C ASN A 87 -0.41 6.34 18.77
N ASP A 88 0.82 5.99 19.13
CA ASP A 88 1.69 6.78 20.00
C ASP A 88 2.59 7.77 19.22
N GLY A 89 2.51 7.78 17.88
CA GLY A 89 3.30 8.60 16.99
C GLY A 89 4.67 7.99 16.63
N ILE A 90 4.94 6.78 17.10
CA ILE A 90 6.19 6.04 16.92
C ILE A 90 5.85 4.75 16.15
N TRP A 91 6.35 4.62 14.93
CA TRP A 91 6.05 3.42 14.12
C TRP A 91 6.55 2.13 14.77
N ASP A 92 5.76 1.06 14.65
CA ASP A 92 5.99 -0.27 15.22
C ASP A 92 6.44 -1.28 14.17
N GLU A 93 5.93 -1.17 12.95
CA GLU A 93 6.13 -2.14 11.88
C GLU A 93 6.40 -1.46 10.53
N LEU A 94 7.19 -2.11 9.70
CA LEU A 94 7.43 -1.73 8.31
C LEU A 94 6.82 -2.78 7.39
N LEU A 95 5.87 -2.37 6.57
CA LEU A 95 5.39 -3.15 5.44
C LEU A 95 6.31 -2.91 4.24
N ILE A 96 6.64 -3.97 3.51
CA ILE A 96 7.48 -3.92 2.31
C ILE A 96 6.85 -4.79 1.23
N GLU A 97 6.61 -4.25 0.05
CA GLU A 97 6.27 -5.05 -1.13
C GLU A 97 7.56 -5.62 -1.76
N ILE A 98 7.63 -6.96 -1.91
CA ILE A 98 8.80 -7.60 -2.48
C ILE A 98 8.47 -8.82 -3.33
N SER A 99 9.29 -9.03 -4.38
CA SER A 99 9.33 -10.28 -5.14
C SER A 99 10.60 -11.07 -4.85
N LEU A 100 10.45 -12.38 -4.61
CA LEU A 100 11.55 -13.35 -4.41
C LEU A 100 11.29 -14.61 -5.23
N ALA A 101 12.32 -15.09 -5.93
CA ALA A 101 12.26 -16.35 -6.65
C ALA A 101 12.07 -17.55 -5.71
N ALA A 102 11.71 -18.71 -6.26
CA ALA A 102 11.65 -19.95 -5.50
C ALA A 102 13.02 -20.30 -4.90
N ASN A 103 13.06 -20.79 -3.66
CA ASN A 103 14.27 -21.21 -2.96
C ASN A 103 15.41 -20.16 -2.95
N SER A 104 15.09 -18.86 -2.98
CA SER A 104 16.09 -17.79 -3.10
C SER A 104 16.31 -17.04 -1.80
N LYS A 105 17.47 -16.37 -1.72
CA LYS A 105 17.77 -15.35 -0.72
C LYS A 105 18.06 -14.04 -1.42
N ASP A 106 17.80 -12.94 -0.73
CA ASP A 106 18.09 -11.61 -1.24
C ASP A 106 18.38 -10.65 -0.08
N THR A 107 19.12 -9.59 -0.39
CA THR A 107 19.57 -8.62 0.61
C THR A 107 18.91 -7.27 0.32
N LEU A 108 18.38 -6.67 1.37
CA LEU A 108 17.81 -5.35 1.37
C LEU A 108 18.77 -4.39 2.03
N ASP A 109 19.12 -3.31 1.33
CA ASP A 109 19.88 -2.20 1.88
C ASP A 109 18.94 -1.19 2.52
N ILE A 110 19.33 -0.69 3.70
CA ILE A 110 18.52 0.23 4.50
C ILE A 110 19.30 1.53 4.69
N THR A 111 18.67 2.63 4.30
CA THR A 111 19.13 3.98 4.65
C THR A 111 18.14 4.65 5.58
N TRP A 112 18.64 5.45 6.50
CA TRP A 112 17.81 6.10 7.53
C TRP A 112 17.70 7.59 7.25
N SER A 113 16.48 8.11 7.28
CA SER A 113 16.17 9.51 7.01
C SER A 113 15.22 10.07 8.06
N ALA A 114 15.33 11.37 8.37
CA ALA A 114 14.36 12.08 9.21
C ALA A 114 13.03 12.34 8.47
N LYS A 115 13.02 12.21 7.15
CA LYS A 115 11.83 12.33 6.30
C LYS A 115 11.44 10.95 5.79
N GLN A 116 10.19 10.56 6.02
CA GLN A 116 9.61 9.36 5.46
C GLN A 116 9.52 9.48 3.93
N GLU A 117 9.89 8.40 3.24
CA GLU A 117 9.66 8.26 1.81
C GLU A 117 8.19 7.95 1.56
N THR A 118 7.52 8.81 0.80
CA THR A 118 6.07 8.71 0.51
C THR A 118 5.76 8.74 -0.99
N ALA A 119 6.77 8.89 -1.83
CA ALA A 119 6.63 8.95 -3.29
C ALA A 119 6.59 7.53 -3.89
N PHE A 120 5.44 6.87 -3.76
CA PHE A 120 5.19 5.56 -4.36
C PHE A 120 4.01 5.62 -5.33
N PRO A 121 3.97 4.73 -6.35
CA PRO A 121 2.80 4.63 -7.21
C PRO A 121 1.55 4.27 -6.38
N THR A 122 0.43 4.91 -6.72
CA THR A 122 -0.87 4.61 -6.12
C THR A 122 -1.44 3.33 -6.73
N PHE A 123 -1.64 2.30 -5.90
CA PHE A 123 -2.24 1.02 -6.32
C PHE A 123 -3.65 0.80 -5.78
N ALA A 124 -4.10 1.64 -4.85
CA ALA A 124 -5.45 1.62 -4.31
C ALA A 124 -6.00 3.05 -4.29
N ASN A 125 -7.29 3.19 -4.56
CA ASN A 125 -7.94 4.48 -4.64
C ASN A 125 -9.35 4.39 -4.07
N VAL A 126 -9.81 5.49 -3.48
CA VAL A 126 -11.20 5.70 -3.09
C VAL A 126 -11.65 6.94 -3.83
N GLN A 127 -12.81 6.88 -4.48
CA GLN A 127 -13.33 8.00 -5.27
C GLN A 127 -14.78 8.23 -4.92
N LEU A 128 -15.14 9.49 -4.69
CA LEU A 128 -16.52 9.94 -4.68
C LEU A 128 -16.64 11.22 -5.52
N SER A 129 -17.59 11.25 -6.45
CA SER A 129 -17.86 12.41 -7.30
C SER A 129 -19.34 12.45 -7.68
N LEU A 130 -19.82 13.64 -8.06
CA LEU A 130 -21.12 13.77 -8.72
C LEU A 130 -21.06 13.17 -10.12
N ARG A 131 -22.20 12.75 -10.66
CA ARG A 131 -22.28 12.35 -12.07
C ARG A 131 -21.91 13.54 -12.96
N SER A 132 -21.04 13.31 -13.93
CA SER A 132 -20.81 14.26 -15.02
C SER A 132 -21.87 14.11 -16.11
N ASP A 133 -22.39 15.24 -16.62
CA ASP A 133 -23.23 15.27 -17.82
C ASP A 133 -22.41 15.43 -19.10
N THR A 134 -21.08 15.37 -18.99
CA THR A 134 -20.13 15.44 -20.09
C THR A 134 -19.19 14.23 -20.05
N ASN A 135 -18.33 14.08 -21.06
CA ASN A 135 -17.28 13.06 -21.07
C ASN A 135 -16.04 13.44 -20.21
N ILE A 136 -16.17 14.43 -19.33
CA ILE A 136 -15.11 14.92 -18.45
C ILE A 136 -15.50 14.56 -17.00
N PRO A 137 -14.63 13.90 -16.22
CA PRO A 137 -14.90 13.60 -14.81
C PRO A 137 -15.23 14.84 -13.99
N SER A 138 -16.18 14.72 -13.07
CA SER A 138 -16.42 15.76 -12.07
C SER A 138 -15.34 15.71 -10.99
N SER A 139 -15.09 16.85 -10.34
CA SER A 139 -14.15 16.91 -9.21
C SER A 139 -14.55 15.95 -8.10
N GLU A 140 -13.53 15.40 -7.43
CA GLU A 140 -13.72 14.61 -6.23
C GLU A 140 -14.39 15.42 -5.12
N ILE A 141 -15.29 14.78 -4.38
CA ILE A 141 -15.92 15.34 -3.19
C ILE A 141 -15.53 14.51 -1.96
N TYR A 142 -15.03 15.18 -0.92
CA TYR A 142 -14.58 14.54 0.32
C TYR A 142 -15.69 14.40 1.36
N GLN A 143 -16.79 15.13 1.16
CA GLN A 143 -17.92 15.15 2.08
C GLN A 143 -19.22 15.44 1.34
N THR A 144 -20.29 14.77 1.76
CA THR A 144 -21.65 15.02 1.26
C THR A 144 -22.67 14.55 2.29
N GLN A 145 -23.92 14.99 2.17
CA GLN A 145 -25.02 14.51 2.99
C GLN A 145 -25.78 13.41 2.26
N ARG A 146 -25.96 12.25 2.91
CA ARG A 146 -26.77 11.15 2.34
C ARG A 146 -28.23 11.57 2.27
N ARG A 147 -28.79 11.57 1.06
CA ARG A 147 -30.22 11.82 0.84
C ARG A 147 -31.02 10.60 1.33
N ARG A 148 -31.81 10.78 2.39
CA ARG A 148 -32.69 9.72 2.92
C ARG A 148 -33.97 9.61 2.07
N GLY A 149 -34.51 8.40 1.96
CA GLY A 149 -35.82 8.15 1.34
C GLY A 149 -35.85 8.17 -0.20
N PHE A 150 -34.70 8.17 -0.87
CA PHE A 150 -34.60 8.19 -2.32
C PHE A 150 -33.69 7.06 -2.81
N ALA A 151 -34.08 6.39 -3.89
CA ALA A 151 -33.20 5.50 -4.67
C ALA A 151 -32.70 6.26 -5.88
N GLN A 152 -31.42 6.15 -6.19
CA GLN A 152 -30.88 6.78 -7.39
C GLN A 152 -31.46 6.14 -8.65
N ASN A 153 -31.72 6.98 -9.66
CA ASN A 153 -32.11 6.51 -10.97
C ASN A 153 -30.88 5.88 -11.64
N ILE A 154 -30.94 4.58 -11.96
CA ILE A 154 -29.82 3.86 -12.57
C ILE A 154 -29.38 4.43 -13.93
N ALA A 155 -30.32 4.98 -14.72
CA ALA A 155 -30.02 5.60 -16.00
C ALA A 155 -29.41 6.99 -15.85
N LYS A 156 -29.63 7.66 -14.71
CA LYS A 156 -29.18 9.02 -14.46
C LYS A 156 -28.85 9.22 -12.96
N PRO A 157 -27.83 8.53 -12.44
CA PRO A 157 -27.56 8.51 -11.00
C PRO A 157 -27.02 9.86 -10.53
N TYR A 158 -27.20 10.17 -9.25
CA TYR A 158 -26.77 11.46 -8.71
C TYR A 158 -25.24 11.51 -8.53
N TYR A 159 -24.66 10.42 -8.03
CA TYR A 159 -23.22 10.21 -7.97
C TYR A 159 -22.74 9.41 -9.19
N GLN A 160 -21.49 9.63 -9.62
CA GLN A 160 -20.91 9.00 -10.81
C GLN A 160 -21.07 7.48 -10.81
N MET A 161 -20.78 6.85 -9.66
CA MET A 161 -20.90 5.41 -9.46
C MET A 161 -22.03 5.07 -8.48
N GLU A 162 -23.12 5.82 -8.47
CA GLU A 162 -24.19 5.69 -7.46
C GLU A 162 -23.70 5.84 -6.00
N GLY A 163 -22.46 6.23 -5.77
CA GLY A 163 -21.86 6.43 -4.46
C GLY A 163 -20.33 6.28 -4.51
N PRO A 164 -19.67 6.05 -3.37
CA PRO A 164 -18.23 5.92 -3.33
C PRO A 164 -17.77 4.59 -3.97
N GLY A 165 -16.70 4.69 -4.74
CA GLY A 165 -15.94 3.56 -5.26
C GLY A 165 -14.68 3.34 -4.43
N ILE A 166 -14.27 2.08 -4.28
CA ILE A 166 -12.96 1.70 -3.75
C ILE A 166 -12.33 0.67 -4.68
N GLU A 167 -11.07 0.86 -5.06
CA GLU A 167 -10.36 -0.02 -5.99
C GLU A 167 -8.96 -0.37 -5.53
N ASN A 168 -8.45 -1.47 -6.08
CA ASN A 168 -7.03 -1.79 -6.13
C ASN A 168 -6.60 -2.19 -7.55
N ASP A 169 -5.42 -2.79 -7.70
CA ASP A 169 -4.86 -3.29 -8.96
C ASP A 169 -5.60 -4.51 -9.54
N LYS A 170 -6.64 -5.04 -8.87
CA LYS A 170 -7.34 -6.28 -9.25
C LYS A 170 -8.85 -6.10 -9.38
N VAL A 171 -9.46 -5.34 -8.49
CA VAL A 171 -10.91 -5.24 -8.35
C VAL A 171 -11.31 -3.84 -7.91
N ALA A 172 -12.52 -3.43 -8.24
CA ALA A 172 -13.16 -2.30 -7.57
C ALA A 172 -14.53 -2.69 -7.02
N PHE A 173 -14.98 -1.91 -6.05
CA PHE A 173 -16.29 -2.02 -5.44
C PHE A 173 -17.00 -0.70 -5.56
N ARG A 174 -18.30 -0.80 -5.77
CA ARG A 174 -19.20 0.34 -5.83
C ARG A 174 -20.19 0.22 -4.70
N THR A 175 -20.28 1.25 -3.88
CA THR A 175 -21.23 1.27 -2.75
C THR A 175 -22.35 2.24 -3.06
N PHE A 176 -23.59 1.76 -3.13
CA PHE A 176 -24.73 2.64 -3.35
C PHE A 176 -24.91 3.57 -2.15
N PHE A 177 -24.83 4.87 -2.40
CA PHE A 177 -25.00 5.90 -1.39
C PHE A 177 -26.47 6.34 -1.28
N ASP A 178 -27.36 5.35 -1.19
CA ASP A 178 -28.80 5.49 -1.00
C ASP A 178 -29.35 4.35 -0.13
N PHE A 179 -30.67 4.27 0.13
CA PHE A 179 -31.22 3.32 1.09
C PHE A 179 -31.00 1.84 0.72
N ARG A 180 -30.74 1.51 -0.55
CA ARG A 180 -30.49 0.13 -1.00
C ARG A 180 -29.20 -0.41 -0.40
N ASN A 181 -28.20 0.47 -0.22
CA ASN A 181 -26.88 0.14 0.32
C ASN A 181 -26.19 -1.05 -0.40
N GLY A 182 -26.54 -1.26 -1.67
CA GLY A 182 -25.97 -2.30 -2.52
C GLY A 182 -24.45 -2.19 -2.65
N LYS A 183 -23.83 -3.32 -2.97
CA LYS A 183 -22.40 -3.45 -3.20
C LYS A 183 -22.20 -4.24 -4.49
N ASP A 184 -21.83 -3.53 -5.54
CA ASP A 184 -21.46 -4.18 -6.80
C ASP A 184 -19.97 -4.43 -6.84
N ILE A 185 -19.58 -5.47 -7.56
CA ILE A 185 -18.18 -5.80 -7.84
C ILE A 185 -17.89 -5.46 -9.29
N TYR A 186 -16.85 -4.67 -9.46
CA TYR A 186 -16.32 -4.24 -10.73
C TYR A 186 -15.04 -5.02 -11.05
N GLY A 187 -15.07 -5.77 -12.15
CA GLY A 187 -13.92 -6.51 -12.65
C GLY A 187 -13.03 -5.61 -13.49
N LYS A 188 -11.76 -5.47 -13.11
CA LYS A 188 -10.76 -4.67 -13.83
C LYS A 188 -10.02 -5.53 -14.86
N ILE A 189 -9.69 -4.93 -16.00
CA ILE A 189 -8.73 -5.50 -16.97
C ILE A 189 -7.42 -4.71 -17.05
N VAL A 190 -7.24 -3.76 -16.13
CA VAL A 190 -6.06 -2.92 -15.95
C VAL A 190 -5.62 -2.94 -14.50
N ASP A 191 -4.32 -2.76 -14.24
CA ASP A 191 -3.71 -2.79 -12.90
C ASP A 191 -3.55 -1.39 -12.28
N MET A 192 -3.91 -0.33 -13.00
CA MET A 192 -3.88 1.06 -12.54
C MET A 192 -5.22 1.52 -11.96
N PRO A 193 -5.25 2.51 -11.03
CA PRO A 193 -6.48 3.16 -10.60
C PRO A 193 -7.24 3.82 -11.76
N VAL A 194 -8.56 3.64 -11.79
CA VAL A 194 -9.44 4.13 -12.88
C VAL A 194 -10.74 4.76 -12.39
N LEU A 195 -11.07 4.71 -11.09
CA LEU A 195 -12.40 5.11 -10.58
C LEU A 195 -12.80 6.54 -10.95
N GLU A 196 -11.84 7.46 -11.11
CA GLU A 196 -12.11 8.84 -11.58
C GLU A 196 -12.86 8.85 -12.92
N LYS A 197 -12.58 7.90 -13.82
CA LYS A 197 -13.11 7.86 -15.18
C LYS A 197 -14.23 6.83 -15.37
N VAL A 198 -14.38 5.90 -14.42
CA VAL A 198 -15.42 4.86 -14.49
C VAL A 198 -16.81 5.49 -14.52
N GLY A 199 -17.59 5.17 -15.54
CA GLY A 199 -18.95 5.70 -15.69
C GLY A 199 -19.06 7.09 -16.29
N VAL A 200 -17.94 7.71 -16.64
CA VAL A 200 -17.92 9.01 -17.32
C VAL A 200 -17.98 8.77 -18.82
N GLY A 201 -19.04 9.26 -19.47
CA GLY A 201 -19.24 9.10 -20.91
C GLY A 201 -19.38 7.65 -21.41
N SER A 202 -19.48 6.68 -20.50
CA SER A 202 -19.46 5.25 -20.78
C SER A 202 -20.22 4.48 -19.71
N SER A 203 -20.76 3.31 -20.05
CA SER A 203 -21.54 2.48 -19.13
C SER A 203 -20.63 1.47 -18.42
N TRP A 204 -20.73 1.39 -17.09
CA TRP A 204 -20.11 0.32 -16.28
C TRP A 204 -20.77 -1.04 -16.47
N HIS A 205 -21.98 -1.09 -17.04
CA HIS A 205 -22.66 -2.34 -17.34
C HIS A 205 -22.15 -3.04 -18.61
N GLU A 206 -21.39 -2.33 -19.44
CA GLU A 206 -20.81 -2.82 -20.68
C GLU A 206 -19.29 -2.98 -20.55
N MET A 207 -18.67 -3.79 -21.42
CA MET A 207 -17.23 -3.95 -21.43
C MET A 207 -16.54 -2.67 -21.91
N GLN A 208 -15.67 -2.12 -21.07
CA GLN A 208 -14.90 -0.91 -21.36
C GLN A 208 -13.39 -1.22 -21.27
N PRO A 209 -12.50 -0.32 -21.75
CA PRO A 209 -11.05 -0.52 -21.63
C PRO A 209 -10.54 -0.67 -20.19
N TRP A 210 -11.32 -0.18 -19.22
CA TRP A 210 -11.05 -0.36 -17.78
C TRP A 210 -11.63 -1.68 -17.22
N GLY A 211 -12.61 -2.31 -17.92
CA GLY A 211 -13.35 -3.50 -17.47
C GLY A 211 -14.89 -3.29 -17.41
N LYS A 212 -15.61 -4.00 -16.52
CA LYS A 212 -17.08 -3.88 -16.33
C LYS A 212 -17.57 -4.44 -14.99
N ASP A 213 -18.84 -4.22 -14.65
CA ASP A 213 -19.51 -4.94 -13.56
C ASP A 213 -19.51 -6.45 -13.78
N ILE A 214 -19.12 -7.20 -12.75
CA ILE A 214 -19.15 -8.67 -12.74
C ILE A 214 -20.12 -9.24 -11.69
N LEU A 215 -20.52 -8.45 -10.69
CA LEU A 215 -21.60 -8.77 -9.77
C LEU A 215 -22.51 -7.55 -9.64
N LYS A 216 -23.81 -7.75 -9.85
CA LYS A 216 -24.86 -6.73 -9.78
C LYS A 216 -25.90 -7.18 -8.76
N VAL A 217 -26.16 -6.38 -7.72
CA VAL A 217 -27.02 -6.79 -6.60
C VAL A 217 -28.30 -5.95 -6.43
N GLY A 218 -28.72 -5.18 -7.43
CA GLY A 218 -30.00 -4.45 -7.38
C GLY A 218 -30.31 -3.65 -8.63
#